data_AF-A0A831V5J0-F1
#
_entry.id   AF-A0A831V5J0-F1
#
_cell.length_a   1.000
_cell.length_b   1.000
_cell.length_c   1.000
_cell.angle_alpha   90.00
_cell.angle_beta   90.00
_cell.angle_gamma   90.00
#
_symmetry.space_group_name_H-M   'P 1'
#
loop_
_entity.id
_entity.type
_entity.pdbx_description
1 polymer ?
#
loop_
_entity_poly.entity_id
_entity_poly.type
_entity_poly.pdbx_seq_one_letter_code
_entity_poly.pdbx_strand_id
1 'polypeptide(L)'
;MDFKELLEKSWKSFTAFLPALLVNTLVLLVVSVFTLGILAPVCTAGYIQSLLLAIRDDRKPEIGDLFSHMNLFLPLLGFFIVAGMVIFVGFLLLVLPGIIAAIALYFFCLYMLPLMTDKGMGLIEAVKESSRMAMEDPVVEHVAVVAIYIGITALGQVVPFGIVFAMPFATLFLLYAFEEKCGVETGKAQPEKRREPEAAAPPPPPP
;
A
#
# COMPACT_ATOMS: atom_id res chain seq x y z
N MET A 1 0.61 13.45 -9.52
CA MET A 1 -0.42 13.16 -8.49
C MET A 1 -1.11 14.42 -8.03
N ASP A 2 -2.45 14.44 -8.08
CA ASP A 2 -3.26 15.44 -7.39
C ASP A 2 -3.51 15.02 -5.93
N PHE A 3 -2.64 15.47 -5.02
CA PHE A 3 -2.72 15.11 -3.61
C PHE A 3 -4.01 15.58 -2.93
N LYS A 4 -4.60 16.67 -3.42
CA LYS A 4 -5.86 17.18 -2.88
C LYS A 4 -6.98 16.21 -3.23
N GLU A 5 -7.06 15.78 -4.49
CA GLU A 5 -8.03 14.78 -4.93
C GLU A 5 -7.86 13.45 -4.18
N LEU A 6 -6.61 12.99 -3.99
CA LEU A 6 -6.33 11.78 -3.21
C LEU A 6 -6.84 11.89 -1.77
N LEU A 7 -6.61 13.02 -1.10
CA LEU A 7 -7.11 13.26 0.26
C LEU A 7 -8.64 13.36 0.31
N GLU A 8 -9.27 14.00 -0.67
CA GLU A 8 -10.73 14.09 -0.76
C GLU A 8 -11.38 12.71 -0.96
N LYS A 9 -10.82 11.88 -1.86
CA LYS A 9 -11.25 10.49 -2.06
C LYS A 9 -11.08 9.66 -0.78
N SER A 10 -9.92 9.79 -0.14
CA SER A 10 -9.64 9.12 1.14
C SER A 10 -10.63 9.52 2.22
N TRP A 11 -10.98 10.81 2.31
CA TRP A 11 -11.94 11.34 3.27
C TRP A 11 -13.36 10.86 3.01
N LYS A 12 -13.77 10.84 1.74
CA LYS A 12 -15.09 10.32 1.33
C LYS A 12 -15.23 8.84 1.70
N SER A 13 -14.24 8.02 1.39
CA SER A 13 -14.27 6.58 1.71
C SER A 13 -14.14 6.33 3.21
N PHE A 14 -13.32 7.12 3.90
CA PHE A 14 -13.19 7.06 5.36
C PHE A 14 -14.51 7.35 6.07
N THR A 15 -15.24 8.39 5.64
CA THR A 15 -16.53 8.75 6.25
C THR A 15 -17.65 7.78 5.85
N ALA A 16 -17.65 7.27 4.61
CA ALA A 16 -18.64 6.29 4.15
C ALA A 16 -18.56 4.96 4.93
N PHE A 17 -17.34 4.48 5.21
CA PHE A 17 -17.11 3.22 5.91
C PHE A 17 -16.65 3.37 7.36
N LEU A 18 -16.84 4.56 7.96
CA LEU A 18 -16.25 4.91 9.26
C LEU A 18 -16.43 3.82 10.33
N PRO A 19 -17.65 3.29 10.60
CA PRO A 19 -17.80 2.31 11.67
C PRO A 19 -17.05 1.00 11.38
N ALA A 20 -17.06 0.55 10.13
CA ALA A 20 -16.34 -0.66 9.72
C ALA A 20 -14.83 -0.47 9.85
N LEU A 21 -14.30 0.67 9.40
CA LEU A 21 -12.88 0.98 9.47
C LEU A 21 -12.38 1.02 10.91
N LEU A 22 -13.13 1.65 11.82
CA LEU A 22 -12.76 1.72 13.23
C LEU A 22 -12.79 0.35 13.90
N VAL A 23 -13.83 -0.45 13.64
CA VAL A 23 -13.92 -1.82 14.18
C VAL A 23 -12.78 -2.69 13.62
N ASN A 24 -12.53 -2.65 12.32
CA ASN A 24 -11.49 -3.45 11.68
C ASN A 24 -10.09 -3.07 12.22
N THR A 25 -9.83 -1.77 12.35
CA THR A 25 -8.57 -1.25 12.92
C THR A 25 -8.42 -1.66 14.39
N LEU A 26 -9.49 -1.56 15.19
CA LEU A 26 -9.46 -1.97 16.59
C LEU A 26 -9.17 -3.46 16.72
N VAL A 27 -9.82 -4.31 15.91
CA VAL A 27 -9.55 -5.75 15.91
C VAL A 27 -8.11 -6.03 15.49
N LEU A 28 -7.57 -5.35 14.47
CA LEU A 28 -6.17 -5.47 14.08
C LEU A 28 -5.24 -5.14 15.25
N LEU A 29 -5.49 -4.06 16.00
CA LEU A 29 -4.68 -3.68 17.17
C LEU A 29 -4.80 -4.71 18.29
N VAL A 30 -6.02 -5.17 18.59
CA VAL A 30 -6.26 -6.21 19.61
C VAL A 30 -5.50 -7.49 19.24
N VAL A 31 -5.70 -8.02 18.04
CA VAL A 31 -5.00 -9.21 17.55
C VAL A 31 -3.49 -9.04 17.62
N SER A 32 -2.98 -7.86 17.23
CA SER A 32 -1.55 -7.56 17.30
C SER A 32 -1.04 -7.60 18.75
N VAL A 33 -1.74 -6.99 19.71
CA VAL A 33 -1.33 -6.99 21.13
C VAL A 33 -1.40 -8.39 21.74
N PHE A 34 -2.52 -9.11 21.53
CA PHE A 34 -2.70 -10.47 22.09
C PHE A 34 -1.72 -11.49 21.51
N THR A 35 -1.23 -11.27 20.29
CA THR A 35 -0.24 -12.15 19.63
C THR A 35 1.19 -11.67 19.80
N LEU A 36 1.43 -10.65 20.64
CA LEU A 36 2.74 -10.01 20.84
C LEU A 36 3.36 -9.51 19.52
N GLY A 37 2.53 -9.12 18.56
CA GLY A 37 2.91 -8.62 17.25
C GLY A 37 3.21 -9.70 16.21
N ILE A 38 3.17 -10.99 16.57
CA ILE A 38 3.53 -12.08 15.64
C ILE A 38 2.57 -12.13 14.44
N LEU A 39 1.27 -11.92 14.65
CA LEU A 39 0.29 -11.88 13.56
C LEU A 39 0.17 -10.50 12.90
N ALA A 40 0.79 -9.45 13.46
CA ALA A 40 0.60 -8.09 12.96
C ALA A 40 0.95 -7.93 11.46
N PRO A 41 2.07 -8.47 10.92
CA PRO A 41 2.40 -8.29 9.51
C PRO A 41 1.35 -8.90 8.57
N VAL A 42 0.92 -10.13 8.85
CA VAL A 42 -0.03 -10.85 8.00
C VAL A 42 -1.45 -10.31 8.13
N CYS A 43 -1.86 -9.88 9.33
CA CYS A 43 -3.13 -9.20 9.52
C CYS A 43 -3.15 -7.81 8.89
N THR A 44 -2.00 -7.10 8.83
CA THR A 44 -1.88 -5.84 8.10
C THR A 44 -2.04 -6.06 6.59
N ALA A 45 -1.54 -7.16 6.04
CA ALA A 45 -1.81 -7.52 4.64
C ALA A 45 -3.31 -7.73 4.40
N GLY A 46 -3.98 -8.56 5.22
CA GLY A 46 -5.43 -8.75 5.13
C GLY A 46 -6.22 -7.45 5.30
N TYR A 47 -5.79 -6.59 6.21
CA TYR A 47 -6.35 -5.25 6.43
C TYR A 47 -6.24 -4.36 5.18
N ILE A 48 -5.05 -4.29 4.56
CA ILE A 48 -4.84 -3.53 3.33
C ILE A 48 -5.74 -4.04 2.21
N GLN A 49 -5.87 -5.36 2.06
CA GLN A 49 -6.79 -5.92 1.07
C GLN A 49 -8.25 -5.55 1.36
N SER A 50 -8.68 -5.61 2.62
CA SER A 50 -10.04 -5.22 3.03
C SER A 50 -10.36 -3.78 2.62
N LEU A 51 -9.41 -2.86 2.85
CA LEU A 51 -9.56 -1.46 2.47
C LEU A 51 -9.46 -1.26 0.95
N LEU A 52 -8.67 -2.08 0.24
CA LEU A 52 -8.58 -2.03 -1.21
C LEU A 52 -9.91 -2.42 -1.86
N LEU A 53 -10.56 -3.47 -1.36
CA LEU A 53 -11.91 -3.88 -1.77
C LEU A 53 -12.95 -2.80 -1.47
N ALA A 54 -12.79 -2.05 -0.37
CA ALA A 54 -13.67 -0.93 -0.06
C ALA A 54 -13.56 0.22 -1.07
N ILE A 55 -12.36 0.52 -1.57
CA ILE A 55 -12.19 1.60 -2.56
C ILE A 55 -12.51 1.19 -3.99
N ARG A 56 -12.38 -0.10 -4.34
CA ARG A 56 -12.65 -0.62 -5.71
C ARG A 56 -14.09 -1.10 -5.89
N ASP A 57 -14.59 -1.87 -4.93
CA ASP A 57 -15.84 -2.64 -5.08
C ASP A 57 -16.97 -2.09 -4.19
N ASP A 58 -16.74 -0.97 -3.48
CA ASP A 58 -17.67 -0.42 -2.47
C ASP A 58 -18.03 -1.46 -1.39
N ARG A 59 -17.17 -2.47 -1.21
CA ARG A 59 -17.37 -3.55 -0.24
C ARG A 59 -16.95 -3.08 1.15
N LYS A 60 -17.90 -3.05 2.07
CA LYS A 60 -17.64 -2.73 3.48
C LYS A 60 -16.50 -3.59 4.04
N PRO A 61 -15.49 -3.00 4.71
CA PRO A 61 -14.43 -3.75 5.37
C PRO A 61 -14.98 -4.71 6.43
N GLU A 62 -14.56 -5.97 6.39
CA GLU A 62 -15.00 -7.01 7.31
C GLU A 62 -13.85 -7.55 8.15
N ILE A 63 -14.13 -7.92 9.41
CA ILE A 63 -13.13 -8.45 10.33
C ILE A 63 -12.49 -9.74 9.79
N GLY A 64 -13.26 -10.56 9.06
CA GLY A 64 -12.76 -11.78 8.44
C GLY A 64 -11.64 -11.55 7.43
N ASP A 65 -11.61 -10.37 6.79
CA ASP A 65 -10.60 -10.04 5.80
C ASP A 65 -9.20 -9.92 6.42
N LEU A 66 -9.09 -9.59 7.71
CA LEU A 66 -7.80 -9.56 8.42
C LEU A 66 -7.07 -10.90 8.38
N PHE A 67 -7.82 -12.00 8.24
CA PHE A 67 -7.30 -13.35 8.21
C PHE A 67 -7.34 -13.99 6.82
N SER A 68 -7.68 -13.22 5.78
CA SER A 68 -7.80 -13.74 4.41
C SER A 68 -6.47 -14.16 3.79
N HIS A 69 -5.36 -13.56 4.22
CA HIS A 69 -4.02 -13.75 3.63
C HIS A 69 -3.05 -14.51 4.54
N MET A 70 -3.55 -15.48 5.35
CA MET A 70 -2.70 -16.24 6.28
C MET A 70 -1.58 -17.06 5.58
N ASN A 71 -1.73 -17.35 4.28
CA ASN A 71 -0.68 -17.94 3.46
C ASN A 71 0.59 -17.08 3.38
N LEU A 72 0.47 -15.75 3.55
CA LEU A 72 1.60 -14.82 3.57
C LEU A 72 2.27 -14.69 4.94
N PHE A 73 1.84 -15.47 5.94
CA PHE A 73 2.37 -15.39 7.31
C PHE A 73 3.89 -15.57 7.38
N LEU A 74 4.42 -16.69 6.88
CA LEU A 74 5.86 -16.98 6.96
C LEU A 74 6.72 -15.97 6.18
N PRO A 75 6.39 -15.61 4.93
CA PRO A 75 7.11 -14.57 4.21
C PRO A 75 7.14 -13.22 4.95
N LEU A 76 5.97 -12.74 5.40
CA LEU A 76 5.87 -11.43 6.05
C LEU A 76 6.52 -11.41 7.44
N LEU A 77 6.42 -12.50 8.19
CA LEU A 77 7.12 -12.63 9.47
C LEU A 77 8.63 -12.63 9.26
N GLY A 78 9.15 -13.38 8.29
CA GLY A 78 10.56 -13.40 7.94
C GLY A 78 11.07 -12.01 7.53
N PHE A 79 10.31 -11.30 6.69
CA PHE A 79 10.61 -9.92 6.31
C PHE A 79 10.66 -9.00 7.53
N PHE A 80 9.66 -9.06 8.40
CA PHE A 80 9.56 -8.19 9.57
C PHE A 80 10.70 -8.43 10.57
N ILE A 81 11.11 -9.69 10.78
CA ILE A 81 12.26 -10.04 11.61
C ILE A 81 13.54 -9.45 11.03
N VAL A 82 13.80 -9.64 9.72
CA VAL A 82 14.99 -9.10 9.06
C VAL A 82 15.00 -7.58 9.09
N ALA A 83 13.88 -6.93 8.76
CA ALA A 83 13.73 -5.48 8.81
C ALA A 83 13.96 -4.95 10.23
N GLY A 84 13.39 -5.61 11.24
CA GLY A 84 13.60 -5.30 12.66
C GLY A 84 15.05 -5.42 13.08
N MET A 85 15.76 -6.48 12.65
CA MET A 85 17.19 -6.65 12.92
C MET A 85 18.04 -5.55 12.27
N VAL A 86 17.76 -5.18 11.02
CA VAL A 86 18.48 -4.11 10.32
C VAL A 86 18.30 -2.78 11.05
N ILE A 87 17.07 -2.45 11.44
CA ILE A 87 16.76 -1.25 12.20
C ILE A 87 17.46 -1.28 13.57
N PHE A 88 17.37 -2.41 14.30
CA PHE A 88 17.97 -2.58 15.62
C PHE A 88 19.49 -2.42 15.59
N VAL A 89 20.18 -3.07 14.66
CA VAL A 89 21.63 -2.92 14.47
C VAL A 89 21.99 -1.48 14.10
N GLY A 90 21.19 -0.84 13.24
CA GLY A 90 21.38 0.57 12.90
C GLY A 90 21.27 1.50 14.12
N PHE A 91 20.32 1.23 15.02
CA PHE A 91 20.20 1.98 16.27
C PHE A 91 21.38 1.73 17.22
N LEU A 92 21.90 0.50 17.29
CA LEU A 92 23.08 0.17 18.09
C LEU A 92 24.37 0.89 17.61
N LEU A 93 24.52 1.11 16.30
CA LEU A 93 25.77 1.64 15.74
C LEU A 93 25.93 3.16 15.92
N LEU A 94 24.85 3.97 15.85
CA LEU A 94 24.90 5.41 16.16
C LEU A 94 23.52 6.09 16.22
N VAL A 95 22.42 5.35 16.46
CA VAL A 95 21.02 5.82 16.33
C VAL A 95 20.63 6.27 14.91
N LEU A 96 21.37 7.18 14.29
CA LEU A 96 21.18 7.73 12.95
C LEU A 96 21.12 6.64 11.86
N PRO A 97 21.97 5.59 11.84
CA PRO A 97 21.83 4.51 10.86
C PRO A 97 20.51 3.74 11.01
N GLY A 98 19.98 3.62 12.23
CA GLY A 98 18.68 3.00 12.50
C GLY A 98 17.52 3.82 11.96
N ILE A 99 17.58 5.14 12.14
CA ILE A 99 16.59 6.07 11.56
C ILE A 99 16.63 6.01 10.03
N ILE A 100 17.83 6.05 9.42
CA ILE A 100 17.99 5.95 7.97
C ILE A 100 17.43 4.61 7.46
N ALA A 101 17.72 3.50 8.13
CA ALA A 101 17.19 2.19 7.76
C ALA A 101 15.66 2.16 7.84
N ALA A 102 15.05 2.73 8.89
CA ALA A 102 13.60 2.79 9.03
C ALA A 102 12.97 3.63 7.89
N ILE A 103 13.50 4.82 7.62
CA ILE A 103 13.01 5.69 6.54
C ILE A 103 13.18 5.00 5.18
N ALA A 104 14.32 4.35 4.93
CA ALA A 104 14.56 3.61 3.69
C ALA A 104 13.55 2.46 3.51
N LEU A 105 13.27 1.70 4.56
CA LEU A 105 12.25 0.65 4.52
C LEU A 105 10.86 1.22 4.22
N TYR A 106 10.46 2.31 4.88
CA TYR A 106 9.19 2.99 4.58
C TYR A 106 9.15 3.48 3.13
N PHE A 107 10.24 4.05 2.63
CA PHE A 107 10.30 4.60 1.28
C PHE A 107 10.23 3.51 0.21
N PHE A 108 11.02 2.44 0.34
CA PHE A 108 11.12 1.39 -0.69
C PHE A 108 10.04 0.32 -0.58
N CYS A 109 9.50 0.05 0.61
CA CYS A 109 8.55 -1.03 0.83
C CYS A 109 7.11 -0.52 1.03
N LEU A 110 6.83 0.76 0.76
CA LEU A 110 5.51 1.37 0.98
C LEU A 110 4.38 0.62 0.26
N TYR A 111 4.62 0.17 -0.97
CA TYR A 111 3.64 -0.53 -1.80
C TYR A 111 3.79 -2.06 -1.76
N MET A 112 4.70 -2.59 -0.94
CA MET A 112 4.96 -4.02 -0.88
C MET A 112 3.70 -4.82 -0.52
N LEU A 113 2.98 -4.42 0.52
CA LEU A 113 1.78 -5.13 0.98
C LEU A 113 0.65 -5.13 -0.06
N PRO A 114 0.22 -3.99 -0.64
CA PRO A 114 -0.79 -4.03 -1.68
C PRO A 114 -0.34 -4.81 -2.92
N LEU A 115 0.95 -4.79 -3.29
CA LEU A 115 1.45 -5.64 -4.39
C LEU A 115 1.34 -7.14 -4.08
N MET A 116 1.58 -7.55 -2.83
CA MET A 116 1.45 -8.96 -2.42
C MET A 116 -0.01 -9.41 -2.38
N THR A 117 -0.93 -8.57 -1.88
CA THR A 117 -2.34 -8.96 -1.71
C THR A 117 -3.16 -8.77 -2.99
N ASP A 118 -2.94 -7.68 -3.71
CA ASP A 118 -3.69 -7.35 -4.92
C ASP A 118 -3.16 -8.08 -6.15
N LYS A 119 -1.84 -8.02 -6.36
CA LYS A 119 -1.19 -8.60 -7.54
C LYS A 119 -0.66 -10.02 -7.29
N GLY A 120 -0.84 -10.56 -6.09
CA GLY A 120 -0.40 -11.91 -5.72
C GLY A 120 1.12 -12.11 -5.79
N MET A 121 1.91 -11.03 -5.73
CA MET A 121 3.36 -11.11 -5.87
C MET A 121 4.01 -11.80 -4.67
N GLY A 122 5.09 -12.55 -4.93
CA GLY A 122 5.94 -13.04 -3.85
C GLY A 122 6.65 -11.90 -3.12
N LEU A 123 7.08 -12.11 -1.87
CA LEU A 123 7.72 -11.07 -1.04
C LEU A 123 8.87 -10.34 -1.77
N ILE A 124 9.80 -11.10 -2.35
CA ILE A 124 10.98 -10.53 -3.00
C ILE A 124 10.59 -9.73 -4.26
N GLU A 125 9.62 -10.23 -5.02
CA GLU A 125 9.10 -9.54 -6.21
C GLU A 125 8.38 -8.25 -5.81
N ALA A 126 7.54 -8.30 -4.78
CA ALA A 126 6.83 -7.14 -4.26
C ALA A 126 7.77 -6.07 -3.70
N VAL A 127 8.87 -6.45 -3.03
CA VAL A 127 9.89 -5.48 -2.56
C VAL A 127 10.60 -4.83 -3.76
N LYS A 128 11.00 -5.62 -4.76
CA LYS A 128 11.65 -5.08 -5.97
C LYS A 128 10.72 -4.13 -6.72
N GLU A 129 9.47 -4.54 -6.90
CA GLU A 129 8.48 -3.75 -7.62
C GLU A 129 8.10 -2.49 -6.84
N SER A 130 7.89 -2.58 -5.52
CA SER A 130 7.68 -1.42 -4.66
C SER A 130 8.85 -0.44 -4.73
N SER A 131 10.09 -0.94 -4.73
CA SER A 131 11.28 -0.10 -4.90
C SER A 131 11.36 0.55 -6.28
N ARG A 132 10.95 -0.16 -7.34
CA ARG A 132 10.86 0.39 -8.69
C ARG A 132 9.83 1.51 -8.75
N MET A 133 8.62 1.28 -8.23
CA MET A 133 7.56 2.28 -8.14
C MET A 133 7.98 3.52 -7.32
N ALA A 134 8.82 3.33 -6.30
CA ALA A 134 9.34 4.40 -5.46
C ALA A 134 10.37 5.29 -6.20
N MET A 135 11.13 4.70 -7.13
CA MET A 135 12.13 5.39 -7.94
C MET A 135 11.60 5.84 -9.32
N GLU A 136 10.33 5.57 -9.62
CA GLU A 136 9.72 5.96 -10.88
C GLU A 136 9.51 7.48 -10.96
N ASP A 137 9.84 8.08 -12.10
CA ASP A 137 9.64 9.51 -12.31
C ASP A 137 8.16 9.90 -12.39
N PRO A 138 7.75 10.99 -11.71
CA PRO A 138 8.58 11.87 -10.87
C PRO A 138 8.74 11.36 -9.43
N VAL A 139 9.99 11.15 -8.98
CA VAL A 139 10.30 10.65 -7.62
C VAL A 139 9.75 11.57 -6.51
N VAL A 140 9.65 12.88 -6.79
CA VAL A 140 9.09 13.88 -5.85
C VAL A 140 7.66 13.54 -5.46
N GLU A 141 6.86 12.95 -6.36
CA GLU A 141 5.51 12.53 -6.02
C GLU A 141 5.52 11.40 -4.99
N HIS A 142 6.41 10.42 -5.15
CA HIS A 142 6.55 9.34 -4.17
C HIS A 142 7.06 9.86 -2.81
N VAL A 143 8.02 10.79 -2.81
CA VAL A 143 8.48 11.47 -1.58
C VAL A 143 7.31 12.15 -0.86
N ALA A 144 6.43 12.83 -1.61
CA ALA A 144 5.25 13.47 -1.04
C ALA A 144 4.24 12.45 -0.48
N VAL A 145 3.98 11.33 -1.17
CA VAL A 145 3.13 10.24 -0.65
C VAL A 145 3.69 9.72 0.68
N VAL A 146 4.98 9.40 0.74
CA VAL A 146 5.64 8.91 1.97
C VAL A 146 5.52 9.95 3.09
N ALA A 147 5.80 11.22 2.80
CA ALA A 147 5.74 12.30 3.79
C ALA A 147 4.32 12.51 4.33
N ILE A 148 3.29 12.49 3.48
CA ILE A 148 1.89 12.61 3.89
C ILE A 148 1.47 11.39 4.72
N TYR A 149 1.82 10.18 4.28
CA TYR A 149 1.50 8.95 5.01
C TYR A 149 2.12 8.92 6.42
N ILE A 150 3.42 9.26 6.53
CA ILE A 150 4.11 9.40 7.82
C ILE A 150 3.48 10.52 8.65
N GLY A 151 3.15 11.66 8.04
CA GLY A 151 2.50 12.78 8.71
C GLY A 151 1.17 12.39 9.34
N ILE A 152 0.27 11.74 8.59
CA ILE A 152 -1.03 11.28 9.09
C ILE A 152 -0.84 10.28 10.23
N THR A 153 0.01 9.26 10.05
CA THR A 153 0.22 8.22 11.06
C THR A 153 0.87 8.75 12.33
N ALA A 154 1.83 9.68 12.21
CA ALA A 154 2.47 10.35 13.33
C ALA A 154 1.49 11.23 14.11
N LEU A 155 0.61 11.98 13.43
CA LEU A 155 -0.45 12.76 14.09
C LEU A 155 -1.40 11.87 14.91
N GLY A 156 -1.68 10.65 14.41
CA GLY A 156 -2.45 9.65 15.14
C GLY A 156 -1.83 9.19 16.46
N GLN A 157 -0.50 9.31 16.63
CA GLN A 157 0.20 8.92 17.85
C GLN A 157 0.22 10.02 18.92
N VAL A 158 -0.14 11.26 18.58
CA VAL A 158 -0.09 12.41 19.51
C VAL A 158 -1.12 12.27 20.64
N VAL A 159 -2.28 11.67 20.35
CA VAL A 159 -3.38 11.49 21.29
C VAL A 159 -3.58 9.99 21.54
N PRO A 160 -3.82 9.54 22.79
CA PRO A 160 -4.17 8.15 23.05
C PRO A 160 -5.31 7.68 22.16
N PHE A 161 -5.13 6.53 21.51
CA PHE A 161 -6.08 5.94 20.56
C PHE A 161 -6.31 6.73 19.25
N GLY A 162 -5.60 7.83 19.00
CA GLY A 162 -5.70 8.57 17.73
C GLY A 162 -5.35 7.72 16.51
N ILE A 163 -4.51 6.70 16.70
CA ILE A 163 -4.14 5.74 15.66
C ILE A 163 -5.31 4.94 15.11
N VAL A 164 -6.38 4.74 15.89
CA VAL A 164 -7.60 4.04 15.44
C VAL A 164 -8.27 4.80 14.30
N PHE A 165 -8.10 6.12 14.23
CA PHE A 165 -8.61 6.97 13.16
C PHE A 165 -7.54 7.23 12.09
N ALA A 166 -6.30 7.52 12.50
CA ALA A 166 -5.23 7.87 11.57
C ALA A 166 -4.80 6.70 10.69
N MET A 167 -4.78 5.47 11.21
CA MET A 167 -4.34 4.29 10.46
C MET A 167 -5.25 3.98 9.25
N PRO A 168 -6.58 3.87 9.38
CA PRO A 168 -7.47 3.69 8.22
C PRO A 168 -7.40 4.85 7.24
N PHE A 169 -7.37 6.10 7.72
CA PHE A 169 -7.28 7.25 6.83
C PHE A 169 -5.95 7.26 6.04
N ALA A 170 -4.82 7.02 6.70
CA ALA A 170 -3.51 6.93 6.03
C ALA A 170 -3.45 5.77 5.04
N THR A 171 -4.06 4.63 5.38
CA THR A 171 -4.06 3.45 4.51
C THR A 171 -4.93 3.68 3.27
N LEU A 172 -6.10 4.32 3.41
CA LEU A 172 -6.92 4.70 2.25
C LEU A 172 -6.18 5.66 1.32
N PHE A 173 -5.49 6.67 1.88
CA PHE A 173 -4.64 7.57 1.11
C PHE A 173 -3.54 6.82 0.35
N LEU A 174 -2.84 5.91 1.02
CA LEU A 174 -1.83 5.07 0.40
C LEU A 174 -2.41 4.22 -0.74
N LEU A 175 -3.59 3.63 -0.54
CA LEU A 175 -4.22 2.77 -1.54
C LEU A 175 -4.69 3.56 -2.76
N TYR A 176 -5.24 4.77 -2.60
CA TYR A 176 -5.57 5.62 -3.74
C TYR A 176 -4.31 6.05 -4.51
N ALA A 177 -3.21 6.38 -3.82
CA ALA A 177 -1.93 6.68 -4.47
C ALA A 177 -1.35 5.45 -5.20
N PHE A 178 -1.52 4.26 -4.63
CA PHE A 178 -1.14 2.99 -5.24
C PHE A 178 -1.94 2.70 -6.52
N GLU A 179 -3.27 2.90 -6.49
CA GLU A 179 -4.14 2.75 -7.66
C GLU A 179 -3.74 3.71 -8.78
N GLU A 180 -3.48 4.97 -8.46
CA GLU A 180 -3.06 5.97 -9.45
C GLU A 180 -1.72 5.58 -10.09
N LYS A 181 -0.73 5.14 -9.30
CA LYS A 181 0.55 4.61 -9.84
C LYS A 181 0.34 3.37 -10.72
N CYS A 182 -0.49 2.42 -10.30
CA CYS A 182 -0.78 1.23 -11.11
C CYS A 182 -1.52 1.55 -12.41
N GLY A 183 -2.42 2.53 -12.39
CA GLY A 183 -3.13 3.01 -13.58
C GLY A 183 -2.19 3.68 -14.60
N VAL A 184 -1.25 4.49 -14.12
CA VAL A 184 -0.21 5.13 -14.95
C VAL A 184 0.68 4.09 -15.62
N GLU A 185 1.15 3.09 -14.88
CA GLU A 185 1.97 1.98 -15.41
C GLU A 185 1.22 1.18 -16.49
N THR A 186 -0.06 0.87 -16.27
CA THR A 186 -0.89 0.17 -17.27
C THR A 186 -1.06 1.01 -18.55
N GLY A 187 -1.23 2.32 -18.42
CA GLY A 187 -1.29 3.26 -19.54
C GLY A 187 0.03 3.36 -20.33
N LYS A 188 1.18 3.32 -19.64
CA LYS A 188 2.53 3.30 -20.26
C LYS A 188 2.86 1.96 -20.94
N ALA A 189 2.27 0.85 -20.50
CA ALA A 189 2.43 -0.46 -21.13
C ALA A 189 1.54 -0.67 -22.38
N GLN A 190 0.53 0.19 -22.60
CA GLN A 190 -0.41 0.11 -23.72
C GLN A 190 -0.15 0.99 -24.98
N PRO A 191 1.00 1.66 -25.22
CA PRO A 191 1.16 2.53 -26.40
C PRO A 191 1.46 1.80 -27.71
N GLU A 192 1.83 0.51 -27.72
CA GLU A 192 2.30 -0.16 -28.96
C GLU A 192 1.31 -1.13 -29.62
N LYS A 193 0.27 -1.60 -28.91
CA LYS A 193 -0.69 -2.58 -29.48
C LYS A 193 -1.85 -1.99 -30.27
N ARG A 194 -1.97 -0.66 -30.38
CA ARG A 194 -3.10 0.02 -31.05
C ARG A 194 -2.70 0.70 -32.37
N ARG A 195 -1.63 0.25 -33.02
CA ARG A 195 -1.31 0.57 -34.42
C ARG A 195 -1.11 -0.72 -35.20
N GLU A 196 -2.17 -1.51 -35.33
CA GLU A 196 -2.26 -2.42 -36.46
C GLU A 196 -2.42 -1.56 -37.72
N PRO A 197 -1.62 -1.78 -38.78
CA PRO A 197 -1.81 -1.06 -40.03
C PRO A 197 -3.16 -1.49 -40.59
N GLU A 198 -4.06 -0.52 -40.72
CA GLU A 198 -5.30 -0.60 -41.46
C GLU A 198 -5.02 -1.33 -42.78
N ALA A 199 -5.55 -2.55 -42.89
CA ALA A 199 -5.38 -3.41 -44.03
C ALA A 199 -5.80 -2.63 -45.28
N ALA A 200 -4.85 -2.43 -46.20
CA ALA A 200 -5.09 -1.80 -47.48
C ALA A 200 -6.30 -2.46 -48.15
N ALA A 201 -7.34 -1.67 -48.37
CA ALA A 201 -8.52 -2.09 -49.11
C ALA A 201 -8.09 -2.61 -50.50
N PRO A 202 -8.63 -3.74 -50.99
CA PRO A 202 -8.27 -4.25 -52.30
C PRO A 202 -8.70 -3.26 -53.40
N PRO A 203 -7.92 -3.13 -54.49
CA PRO A 203 -8.18 -2.16 -55.53
C PRO A 203 -9.49 -2.47 -56.27
N PRO A 204 -10.19 -1.45 -56.80
CA PRO A 204 -11.46 -1.64 -57.49
C PRO A 204 -11.26 -2.43 -58.80
N PRO A 205 -12.26 -3.22 -59.22
CA PRO A 205 -12.18 -4.04 -60.43
C PRO A 205 -12.06 -3.18 -61.70
N PRO A 206 -11.28 -3.63 -62.70
CA PRO A 206 -11.11 -2.92 -63.97
C PRO A 206 -12.40 -2.92 -64.83
N PRO A 207 -12.53 -1.93 -65.74
CA PRO A 207 -13.76 -1.61 -66.49
C PRO A 207 -14.20 -2.68 -67.50
#